data_AF-C6K3G3-F1
#
_entry.id   AF-C6K3G3-F1
#
_cell.length_a   1.000
_cell.length_b   1.000
_cell.length_c   1.000
_cell.angle_alpha   90.00
_cell.angle_beta   90.00
_cell.angle_gamma   90.00
#
_symmetry.space_group_name_H-M   'P 1'
#
loop_
_entity.id
_entity.type
_entity.pdbx_description
1 polymer ?
#
loop_
_entity_poly.entity_id
_entity_poly.type
_entity_poly.pdbx_seq_one_letter_code
_entity_poly.pdbx_strand_id
1 'polypeptide(L)'
;FVRFDSDAESPRMEPRAPWMKQEGPEYWEEQTRRVKGHAQTFRVSLRNLLRYYNQSKAGSHTFQRMSGCYVEPDGRLLRGYDEYAYDGKDYIALNEDLRSWTAADTAAHN
;
A
#
# COMPACT_ATOMS: atom_id res chain seq x y z
N PHE A 1 -12.65 -2.43 -5.88
CA PHE A 1 -13.60 -3.55 -6.07
C PHE A 1 -13.37 -4.71 -5.08
N VAL A 2 -12.23 -4.77 -4.39
CA VAL A 2 -11.98 -5.65 -3.24
C VAL A 2 -11.70 -4.83 -1.98
N ARG A 3 -11.79 -5.44 -0.78
CA ARG A 3 -11.35 -4.84 0.48
C ARG A 3 -10.79 -5.92 1.42
N PHE A 4 -9.75 -5.57 2.17
CA PHE A 4 -9.29 -6.30 3.35
C PHE A 4 -9.44 -5.39 4.57
N ASP A 5 -9.76 -5.99 5.73
CA ASP A 5 -9.84 -5.31 7.02
C ASP A 5 -9.17 -6.19 8.08
N SER A 6 -8.16 -5.65 8.78
CA SER A 6 -7.43 -6.40 9.81
C SER A 6 -8.24 -6.60 11.08
N ASP A 7 -9.24 -5.75 11.32
CA ASP A 7 -10.00 -5.71 12.57
C ASP A 7 -11.29 -6.55 12.48
N ALA A 8 -11.56 -7.15 11.32
CA ALA A 8 -12.66 -8.08 11.14
C ALA A 8 -12.43 -9.37 11.96
N GLU A 9 -13.52 -10.04 12.36
CA GLU A 9 -13.46 -11.31 13.12
C GLU A 9 -12.67 -12.40 12.38
N SER A 10 -12.80 -12.44 11.05
CA SER A 10 -12.03 -13.33 10.17
C SER A 10 -11.37 -12.51 9.06
N PRO A 11 -10.16 -11.95 9.30
CA PRO A 11 -9.49 -11.08 8.33
C PRO A 11 -9.14 -11.83 7.04
N ARG A 12 -9.83 -11.45 5.96
CA ARG A 12 -9.65 -11.97 4.60
C ARG A 12 -9.96 -10.90 3.55
N MET A 13 -9.45 -11.11 2.33
CA MET A 13 -9.81 -10.26 1.19
C MET A 13 -11.24 -10.58 0.75
N GLU A 14 -12.08 -9.56 0.57
CA GLU A 14 -13.49 -9.71 0.24
C GLU A 14 -13.89 -8.94 -1.02
N PRO A 15 -14.84 -9.47 -1.82
CA PRO A 15 -15.40 -8.75 -2.95
C PRO A 15 -16.28 -7.58 -2.48
N ARG A 16 -16.16 -6.44 -3.14
CA ARG A 16 -17.01 -5.24 -2.95
C ARG A 16 -17.87 -4.90 -4.17
N ALA A 17 -17.76 -5.70 -5.23
CA ALA A 17 -18.59 -5.59 -6.43
C ALA A 17 -19.11 -6.97 -6.86
N PRO A 18 -20.33 -7.07 -7.44
CA PRO A 18 -20.93 -8.36 -7.80
C PRO A 18 -20.06 -9.22 -8.73
N TRP A 19 -19.43 -8.61 -9.73
CA TRP A 19 -18.60 -9.30 -10.72
C TRP A 19 -17.35 -9.95 -10.13
N MET A 20 -16.87 -9.50 -8.97
CA MET A 20 -15.74 -10.15 -8.30
C MET A 20 -16.08 -11.52 -7.73
N LYS A 21 -17.37 -11.82 -7.49
CA LYS A 21 -17.77 -13.12 -6.91
C LYS A 21 -17.49 -14.31 -7.85
N GLN A 22 -17.15 -14.04 -9.11
CA GLN A 22 -16.77 -15.07 -10.09
C GLN A 22 -15.39 -15.67 -9.81
N GLU A 23 -14.52 -14.95 -9.07
CA GLU A 23 -13.18 -15.43 -8.75
C GLU A 23 -13.21 -16.63 -7.80
N GLY A 24 -12.37 -17.63 -8.09
CA GLY A 24 -12.27 -18.87 -7.33
C GLY A 24 -11.59 -18.71 -5.96
N PRO A 25 -11.69 -19.73 -5.09
CA PRO A 25 -11.11 -19.71 -3.75
C PRO A 25 -9.59 -19.47 -3.76
N GLU A 26 -8.86 -19.98 -4.76
CA GLU A 26 -7.41 -19.84 -4.88
C GLU A 26 -7.00 -18.36 -4.99
N TYR A 27 -7.74 -17.57 -5.77
CA TYR A 27 -7.52 -16.13 -5.89
C TYR A 27 -7.67 -15.44 -4.53
N TRP A 28 -8.77 -15.73 -3.81
CA TRP A 28 -9.05 -15.09 -2.52
C TRP A 28 -8.05 -15.47 -1.44
N GLU A 29 -7.60 -16.73 -1.42
CA GLU A 29 -6.56 -17.20 -0.50
C GLU A 29 -5.22 -16.52 -0.79
N GLU A 30 -4.84 -16.41 -2.06
CA GLU A 30 -3.61 -15.74 -2.46
C GLU A 30 -3.63 -14.25 -2.09
N GLN A 31 -4.71 -13.53 -2.44
CA GLN A 31 -4.83 -12.11 -2.11
C GLN A 31 -4.85 -11.87 -0.60
N THR A 32 -5.52 -12.75 0.15
CA THR A 32 -5.52 -12.71 1.63
C THR A 32 -4.12 -12.91 2.20
N ARG A 33 -3.34 -13.86 1.66
CA ARG A 33 -1.97 -14.11 2.10
C ARG A 33 -1.06 -12.90 1.82
N ARG A 34 -1.16 -12.33 0.61
CA ARG A 34 -0.37 -11.16 0.20
C ARG A 34 -0.64 -9.95 1.11
N VAL A 35 -1.91 -9.62 1.36
CA VAL A 35 -2.25 -8.44 2.18
C VAL A 35 -1.90 -8.63 3.66
N LYS A 36 -1.95 -9.86 4.19
CA LYS A 36 -1.41 -10.19 5.53
C LYS A 36 0.10 -10.00 5.60
N GLY A 37 0.82 -10.35 4.52
CA GLY A 37 2.25 -10.05 4.38
C GLY A 37 2.51 -8.54 4.40
N HIS A 38 1.76 -7.76 3.61
CA HIS A 38 1.86 -6.31 3.61
C HIS A 38 1.60 -5.72 5.01
N ALA A 39 0.59 -6.18 5.75
CA ALA A 39 0.33 -5.70 7.10
C ALA A 39 1.56 -5.83 8.04
N GLN A 40 2.34 -6.92 7.92
CA GLN A 40 3.59 -7.06 8.67
C GLN A 40 4.67 -6.09 8.18
N THR A 41 4.81 -5.90 6.87
CA THR A 41 5.72 -4.90 6.30
C THR A 41 5.40 -3.51 6.82
N PHE A 42 4.13 -3.08 6.77
CA PHE A 42 3.70 -1.77 7.30
C PHE A 42 3.99 -1.61 8.79
N ARG A 43 3.80 -2.67 9.58
CA ARG A 43 4.15 -2.66 11.01
C ARG A 43 5.64 -2.42 11.25
N VAL A 44 6.51 -3.01 10.42
CA VAL A 44 7.97 -2.79 10.49
C VAL A 44 8.32 -1.38 10.00
N SER A 45 7.76 -0.94 8.87
CA SER A 45 7.98 0.40 8.32
C SER A 45 7.59 1.50 9.31
N LEU A 46 6.45 1.38 10.00
CA LEU A 46 6.04 2.32 11.05
C LEU A 46 7.07 2.44 12.18
N ARG A 47 7.69 1.31 12.60
CA ARG A 47 8.74 1.35 13.62
C ARG A 47 10.01 2.05 13.14
N ASN A 48 10.32 1.95 11.85
CA ASN A 48 11.46 2.64 11.24
C ASN A 48 11.16 4.14 11.10
N LEU A 49 9.98 4.51 10.62
CA LEU A 49 9.55 5.91 10.47
C LEU A 49 9.58 6.65 11.81
N LEU A 50 9.11 6.04 12.89
CA LEU A 50 9.25 6.60 14.24
C LEU A 50 10.70 6.95 14.59
N ARG A 51 11.67 6.12 14.18
CA ARG A 51 13.09 6.39 14.41
C ARG A 51 13.61 7.50 13.50
N TYR A 52 13.27 7.46 12.22
CA TYR A 52 13.73 8.43 11.22
C TYR A 52 13.27 9.85 11.56
N TYR A 53 12.05 9.98 12.08
CA TYR A 53 11.48 11.26 12.52
C TYR A 53 11.73 11.59 14.00
N ASN A 54 12.52 10.79 14.73
CA ASN A 54 12.79 10.95 16.16
C ASN A 54 11.51 11.09 17.02
N GLN A 55 10.47 10.34 16.68
CA GLN A 55 9.16 10.37 17.35
C GLN A 55 9.06 9.34 18.48
N SER A 56 8.25 9.66 19.49
CA SER A 56 8.00 8.76 20.61
C SER A 56 7.10 7.59 20.23
N LYS A 57 7.22 6.46 20.93
CA LYS A 57 6.38 5.27 20.70
C LYS A 57 4.91 5.43 21.12
N ALA A 58 4.59 6.46 21.91
CA ALA A 58 3.26 6.64 22.50
C ALA A 58 2.27 7.38 21.58
N GLY A 59 2.74 7.89 20.43
CA GLY A 59 1.90 8.57 19.44
C GLY A 59 1.16 7.60 18.51
N SER A 60 0.03 8.05 17.98
CA SER A 60 -0.65 7.40 16.85
C SER A 60 -0.09 7.94 15.54
N HIS A 61 0.23 7.06 14.61
CA HIS A 61 0.83 7.41 13.32
C HIS A 61 0.20 6.59 12.19
N THR A 62 0.13 7.19 11.00
CA THR A 62 -0.43 6.57 9.81
C THR A 62 0.63 6.45 8.73
N PHE A 63 0.85 5.24 8.22
CA PHE A 63 1.65 5.00 7.02
C PHE A 63 0.76 4.42 5.94
N GLN A 64 0.76 5.05 4.77
CA GLN A 64 -0.13 4.73 3.66
C GLN A 64 0.68 4.49 2.40
N ARG A 65 0.21 3.56 1.56
CA ARG A 65 0.68 3.36 0.19
C ARG A 65 -0.49 3.50 -0.78
N MET A 66 -0.28 4.24 -1.86
CA MET A 66 -1.11 4.24 -3.05
C MET A 66 -0.33 3.59 -4.18
N SER A 67 -0.92 2.61 -4.85
CA SER A 67 -0.29 1.94 -5.98
C SER A 67 -1.34 1.59 -7.02
N GLY A 68 -0.99 1.73 -8.30
CA GLY A 68 -1.93 1.47 -9.38
C GLY A 68 -1.33 1.76 -10.75
N CYS A 69 -2.19 1.71 -11.78
CA CYS A 69 -1.80 2.08 -13.12
C CYS A 69 -2.98 2.61 -13.94
N TYR A 70 -2.67 3.44 -14.93
CA TYR A 70 -3.55 3.74 -16.06
C TYR A 70 -3.09 2.94 -17.27
N VAL A 71 -4.06 2.43 -18.03
CA VAL A 71 -3.85 1.69 -19.27
C VAL A 71 -4.57 2.38 -20.42
N GLU A 72 -3.98 2.35 -21.60
CA GLU A 72 -4.58 2.82 -22.84
C GLU A 72 -5.68 1.88 -23.34
N PRO A 73 -6.56 2.31 -24.28
CA PRO A 73 -7.59 1.45 -24.85
C PRO A 73 -7.06 0.17 -25.53
N ASP A 74 -5.81 0.17 -25.99
CA ASP A 74 -5.13 -1.00 -26.58
C ASP A 74 -4.53 -1.93 -25.50
N GLY A 75 -4.69 -1.60 -24.22
CA GLY A 75 -4.20 -2.38 -23.09
C GLY A 75 -2.76 -2.07 -22.66
N ARG A 76 -2.06 -1.16 -23.35
CA ARG A 76 -0.68 -0.80 -22.99
C ARG A 76 -0.66 0.06 -21.73
N LEU A 77 0.39 -0.11 -20.91
CA LEU A 77 0.63 0.73 -19.75
C LEU A 77 0.85 2.19 -20.17
N LEU A 78 0.00 3.08 -19.65
CA LEU A 78 0.14 4.53 -19.82
C LEU A 78 0.96 5.14 -18.69
N ARG A 79 0.64 4.79 -17.45
CA ARG A 79 1.30 5.32 -16.25
C ARG A 79 1.20 4.36 -15.09
N GLY A 80 2.29 4.20 -14.34
CA GLY A 80 2.33 3.46 -13.07
C GLY A 80 2.40 4.42 -11.87
N TYR A 81 1.95 3.93 -10.72
CA TYR A 81 1.99 4.64 -9.45
C TYR A 81 2.51 3.73 -8.35
N ASP A 82 3.42 4.27 -7.54
CA ASP A 82 3.81 3.71 -6.26
C ASP A 82 4.22 4.85 -5.33
N GLU A 83 3.31 5.26 -4.46
CA GLU A 83 3.42 6.46 -3.64
C GLU A 83 3.18 6.10 -2.17
N TYR A 84 3.98 6.69 -1.30
CA TYR A 84 3.90 6.49 0.13
C TYR A 84 3.70 7.83 0.84
N ALA A 85 2.87 7.81 1.88
CA ALA A 85 2.60 8.96 2.73
C ALA A 85 2.72 8.57 4.20
N TYR A 86 3.23 9.50 5.01
CA TYR A 86 3.37 9.36 6.47
C TYR A 86 2.67 10.52 7.18
N ASP A 87 1.79 10.20 8.13
CA ASP A 87 0.96 11.14 8.87
C ASP A 87 0.21 12.15 7.97
N GLY A 88 -0.28 11.66 6.83
CA GLY A 88 -1.07 12.43 5.85
C GLY A 88 -0.25 13.35 4.94
N LYS A 89 1.08 13.28 4.99
CA LYS A 89 1.98 14.02 4.10
C LYS A 89 2.76 13.09 3.20
N ASP A 90 3.14 13.58 2.02
CA ASP A 90 3.98 12.83 1.09
C ASP A 90 5.29 12.40 1.77
N TYR A 91 5.71 11.16 1.51
CA TYR A 91 6.95 10.59 2.03
C TYR A 91 7.91 10.27 0.87
N ILE A 92 7.54 9.34 0.00
CA ILE A 92 8.33 8.99 -1.19
C ILE A 92 7.41 8.50 -2.32
N ALA A 93 7.69 8.91 -3.55
CA ALA A 93 6.87 8.59 -4.72
C ALA A 93 7.74 8.13 -5.91
N LEU A 94 7.29 7.09 -6.61
CA LEU A 94 7.90 6.63 -7.85
C LEU A 94 7.61 7.64 -8.97
N ASN A 95 8.64 8.08 -9.67
CA ASN A 95 8.50 9.02 -10.77
C ASN A 95 7.90 8.36 -12.01
N GLU A 96 7.41 9.17 -12.94
CA GLU A 96 6.76 8.70 -14.17
C GLU A 96 7.66 7.84 -15.06
N ASP A 97 8.99 7.94 -14.91
CA ASP A 97 9.97 7.10 -15.59
C ASP A 97 10.03 5.65 -15.06
N LEU A 98 9.32 5.37 -13.95
CA LEU A 98 9.26 4.10 -13.22
C LEU A 98 10.64 3.58 -12.75
N ARG A 99 11.61 4.48 -12.61
CA ARG A 99 13.01 4.15 -12.30
C ARG A 99 13.62 5.03 -11.24
N SER A 100 13.16 6.27 -11.12
CA SER A 100 13.62 7.22 -10.12
C SER A 100 12.53 7.51 -9.09
N TRP A 101 12.94 8.01 -7.93
CA TRP A 101 12.05 8.32 -6.82
C TRP A 101 12.18 9.78 -6.43
N THR A 102 11.07 10.39 -6.04
CA THR A 102 11.04 11.71 -5.39
C THR A 102 10.77 11.50 -3.91
N ALA A 103 11.73 11.91 -3.07
CA ALA A 103 11.61 11.91 -1.61
C ALA A 103 11.13 13.29 -1.15
N ALA A 104 10.18 13.32 -0.22
CA ALA A 104 9.57 14.57 0.24
C ALA A 104 10.45 15.32 1.27
N ASP A 105 11.25 14.60 2.04
CA ASP A 105 12.15 15.17 3.06
C ASP A 105 13.41 14.29 3.29
N THR A 106 14.28 14.75 4.20
CA THR A 106 15.53 14.06 4.54
C THR A 106 15.31 12.68 5.14
N ALA A 107 14.21 12.44 5.86
CA ALA A 107 13.92 11.15 6.47
C ALA A 107 13.62 10.10 5.39
N ALA A 108 12.96 10.51 4.31
CA ALA A 108 12.65 9.66 3.15
C ALA A 108 13.87 9.20 2.33
N HIS A 109 15.08 9.69 2.63
CA HIS A 109 16.33 9.21 2.04
C HIS A 109 17.01 8.07 2.83
N ASN A 110 16.44 7.61 3.96
CA ASN A 110 17.01 6.56 4.85
C ASN A 110 16.37 5.18 4.69
#